data_AF-A0A4V2E0A1-F1
#
_entry.id   AF-A0A4V2E0A1-F1
#
_cell.length_a   1.000
_cell.length_b   1.000
_cell.length_c   1.000
_cell.angle_alpha   90.00
_cell.angle_beta   90.00
_cell.angle_gamma   90.00
#
_symmetry.space_group_name_H-M   'P 1'
#
loop_
_entity.id
_entity.type
_entity.pdbx_description
1 polymer ?
#
loop_
_entity_poly.entity_id
_entity_poly.type
_entity_poly.pdbx_seq_one_letter_code
_entity_poly.pdbx_strand_id
1 'polypeptide(L)'
;MVIPPAIFFYYSTLFDSRFKTLQQNRLKSQQVAQIVHEIWQRTAENHSTQLIFSDIGTPKGTRKVTEDNLSADDFDYKFSVYSDIRQRLENLGVPSHEIAFIHDYPTDKQRASLFDRVRKGEIRVLFASTQKGGTGVNIQDRLVAVHHVDAPWKPSDIEQRNGRIIRQGNLNPIVEIHHYVTTGTFDTFMWQIQEQKLTYINQIRTRKSKSRTVDDLDELVLNASEIKAIATKNPFIREKMDLENKLVKLSILRNNFYSSKNADRLEIQRLESNLPGIERYYEKALIDSSVASEFHSMDADNFSLKLDGYFFTDKAKAGDYISQKAYHASETITLGEYGGFELLVKPNVNTDIMAEPTIYLVGQNSYSTKVNPSSGSGTMIRIDNLLKRTIVNATKNQGEQIEGMKVQIKQLKAKENLIFEKEEEFQQITHDLSVINTNIELGKTAEKAETPMIPTSKLPQINIDNELEME
;
A
#
# COMPACT_ATOMS: atom_id res chain seq x y z
N MET A 1 -40.38 3.49 -17.62
CA MET A 1 -39.95 2.50 -16.61
C MET A 1 -38.49 2.19 -16.92
N VAL A 2 -37.58 2.85 -16.20
CA VAL A 2 -36.13 2.78 -16.44
C VAL A 2 -35.63 1.46 -15.86
N ILE A 3 -35.16 0.56 -16.73
CA ILE A 3 -34.53 -0.70 -16.32
C ILE A 3 -33.15 -0.33 -15.74
N PRO A 4 -32.85 -0.61 -14.46
CA PRO A 4 -31.55 -0.27 -13.88
C PRO A 4 -30.45 -1.11 -14.53
N PRO A 5 -29.21 -0.62 -14.58
CA PRO A 5 -28.08 -1.37 -15.10
C PRO A 5 -27.85 -2.58 -14.20
N ALA A 6 -28.03 -3.77 -14.75
CA ALA A 6 -27.67 -5.04 -14.15
C ALA A 6 -26.13 -5.13 -14.01
N ILE A 7 -25.58 -4.39 -13.05
CA ILE A 7 -24.34 -4.74 -12.39
C ILE A 7 -24.68 -5.98 -11.57
N PHE A 8 -24.53 -7.15 -12.19
CA PHE A 8 -24.56 -8.41 -11.48
C PHE A 8 -23.42 -8.40 -10.46
N PHE A 9 -23.79 -8.14 -9.20
CA PHE A 9 -22.99 -8.45 -8.03
C PHE A 9 -22.71 -9.96 -8.04
N TYR A 10 -21.58 -10.36 -8.62
CA TYR A 10 -21.09 -11.73 -8.56
C TYR A 10 -19.86 -11.81 -7.67
N TYR A 11 -20.00 -11.41 -6.41
CA TYR A 11 -18.98 -11.67 -5.40
C TYR A 11 -19.66 -11.92 -4.06
N SER A 12 -20.30 -13.09 -3.94
CA SER A 12 -20.43 -13.73 -2.64
C SER A 12 -19.24 -14.66 -2.48
N THR A 13 -18.37 -14.31 -1.55
CA THR A 13 -17.62 -15.23 -0.69
C THR A 13 -17.14 -16.52 -1.34
N LEU A 14 -15.81 -16.67 -1.48
CA LEU A 14 -15.15 -17.97 -1.67
C LEU A 14 -15.46 -19.02 -0.56
N PHE A 15 -16.31 -18.65 0.41
CA PHE A 15 -16.94 -19.50 1.41
C PHE A 15 -18.47 -19.30 1.39
N ASP A 16 -19.13 -19.78 0.34
CA ASP A 16 -20.60 -19.86 0.26
C ASP A 16 -21.08 -21.18 0.91
N SER A 17 -22.24 -21.17 1.58
CA SER A 17 -22.90 -22.33 2.20
C SER A 17 -23.31 -23.44 1.22
N ARG A 18 -22.98 -23.30 -0.07
CA ARG A 18 -23.17 -24.28 -1.15
C ARG A 18 -22.03 -25.29 -1.33
N PHE A 19 -20.96 -25.26 -0.53
CA PHE A 19 -19.93 -26.31 -0.54
C PHE A 19 -20.53 -27.65 -0.08
N LYS A 20 -20.89 -28.51 -1.03
CA LYS A 20 -21.11 -29.94 -0.74
C LYS A 20 -19.75 -30.58 -0.55
N THR A 21 -19.42 -30.97 0.68
CA THR A 21 -18.32 -31.91 0.95
C THR A 21 -18.72 -33.27 0.36
N LEU A 22 -18.39 -33.49 -0.90
CA LEU A 22 -18.62 -34.78 -1.57
C LEU A 22 -17.52 -35.76 -1.12
N GLN A 23 -17.96 -36.95 -0.69
CA GLN A 23 -17.20 -38.04 -0.05
C GLN A 23 -15.66 -37.98 -0.18
N GLN A 24 -14.98 -37.95 0.98
CA GLN A 24 -13.52 -37.83 1.16
C GLN A 24 -12.65 -38.93 0.50
N ASN A 25 -13.25 -39.96 -0.11
CA ASN A 25 -12.55 -41.12 -0.67
C ASN A 25 -12.73 -41.32 -2.20
N ARG A 26 -13.18 -40.31 -2.95
CA ARG A 26 -13.32 -40.41 -4.42
C ARG A 26 -12.28 -39.56 -5.14
N LEU A 27 -11.71 -40.10 -6.22
CA LEU A 27 -10.81 -39.36 -7.11
C LEU A 27 -11.53 -38.16 -7.73
N LYS A 28 -10.80 -37.04 -7.90
CA LYS A 28 -11.31 -35.78 -8.45
C LYS A 28 -12.05 -35.97 -9.79
N SER A 29 -11.44 -36.72 -10.72
CA SER A 29 -11.99 -37.03 -12.04
C SER A 29 -13.30 -37.83 -12.00
N GLN A 30 -13.45 -38.72 -11.00
CA GLN A 30 -14.70 -39.44 -10.78
C GLN A 30 -15.83 -38.52 -10.34
N GLN A 31 -15.55 -37.56 -9.45
CA GLN A 31 -16.54 -36.58 -9.01
C GLN A 31 -16.96 -35.66 -10.17
N VAL A 32 -16.00 -35.21 -10.99
CA VAL A 32 -16.31 -34.41 -12.19
C VAL A 32 -17.24 -35.20 -13.12
N ALA A 33 -16.91 -36.45 -13.45
CA ALA A 33 -17.73 -37.27 -14.33
C ALA A 33 -19.15 -37.50 -13.78
N GLN A 34 -19.30 -37.71 -12.47
CA GLN A 34 -20.61 -37.91 -11.83
C GLN A 34 -21.48 -36.66 -11.94
N ILE A 35 -20.95 -35.48 -11.59
CA ILE A 35 -21.71 -34.22 -11.66
C ILE A 35 -22.07 -33.87 -13.11
N VAL A 36 -21.13 -34.05 -14.05
CA VAL A 36 -21.38 -33.82 -15.48
C VAL A 36 -22.47 -34.75 -16.00
N HIS A 37 -22.47 -36.03 -15.57
CA HIS A 37 -23.49 -36.99 -15.94
C HIS A 37 -24.87 -36.65 -15.34
N GLU A 38 -24.94 -36.23 -14.07
CA GLU A 38 -26.18 -35.79 -13.43
C GLU A 38 -26.82 -34.60 -14.17
N ILE A 39 -26.02 -33.60 -14.54
CA ILE A 39 -26.48 -32.46 -15.35
C ILE A 39 -26.91 -32.93 -16.74
N TRP A 40 -26.14 -33.83 -17.36
CA TRP A 40 -26.46 -34.39 -18.67
C TRP A 40 -27.81 -35.13 -18.68
N GLN A 41 -28.09 -35.94 -17.67
CA GLN A 41 -29.38 -36.62 -17.52
C GLN A 41 -30.52 -35.64 -17.30
N ARG A 42 -30.36 -34.71 -16.35
CA ARG A 42 -31.41 -33.73 -16.00
C ARG A 42 -31.74 -32.77 -17.14
N THR A 43 -30.79 -32.49 -18.03
CA THR A 43 -30.96 -31.55 -19.14
C THR A 43 -31.11 -32.22 -20.51
N ALA A 44 -31.43 -33.52 -20.52
CA ALA A 44 -31.55 -34.31 -21.75
C ALA A 44 -32.59 -33.73 -22.72
N GLU A 45 -33.77 -33.33 -22.24
CA GLU A 45 -34.83 -32.76 -23.09
C GLU A 45 -34.40 -31.47 -23.80
N ASN A 46 -33.60 -30.65 -23.12
CA ASN A 46 -33.14 -29.36 -23.65
C ASN A 46 -31.85 -29.48 -24.45
N HIS A 47 -31.25 -30.68 -24.54
CA HIS A 47 -29.94 -30.91 -25.13
C HIS A 47 -28.90 -29.89 -24.64
N SER A 48 -28.95 -29.54 -23.36
CA SER A 48 -28.01 -28.54 -22.81
C SER A 48 -26.59 -29.09 -22.83
N THR A 49 -25.64 -28.17 -22.97
CA THR A 49 -24.22 -28.47 -23.16
C THR A 49 -23.40 -28.02 -21.96
N GLN A 50 -22.24 -28.64 -21.78
CA GLN A 50 -21.37 -28.44 -20.63
C GLN A 50 -19.93 -28.25 -21.13
N LEU A 51 -19.18 -27.39 -20.44
CA LEU A 51 -17.78 -27.10 -20.78
C LEU A 51 -16.87 -27.50 -19.63
N ILE A 52 -15.87 -28.33 -19.91
CA ILE A 52 -14.89 -28.79 -18.94
C ILE A 52 -13.53 -28.17 -19.27
N PHE A 53 -13.02 -27.37 -18.32
CA PHE A 53 -11.70 -26.75 -18.39
C PHE A 53 -10.67 -27.52 -17.56
N SER A 54 -9.55 -27.86 -18.19
CA SER A 54 -8.37 -28.42 -17.53
C SER A 54 -7.11 -27.98 -18.29
N ASP A 55 -6.20 -27.24 -17.68
CA ASP A 55 -4.91 -26.90 -18.29
C ASP A 55 -3.85 -27.98 -18.03
N ILE A 56 -3.98 -28.70 -16.92
CA ILE A 56 -3.19 -29.89 -16.59
C ILE A 56 -3.68 -31.09 -17.45
N GLY A 57 -2.72 -31.86 -17.98
CA GLY A 57 -3.00 -33.08 -18.76
C GLY A 57 -3.60 -32.84 -20.14
N THR A 58 -3.44 -31.64 -20.73
CA THR A 58 -3.88 -31.39 -22.12
C THR A 58 -3.15 -32.32 -23.09
N PRO A 59 -3.85 -32.96 -24.06
CA PRO A 59 -3.18 -33.81 -25.05
C PRO A 59 -2.14 -32.98 -25.83
N LYS A 60 -0.86 -33.28 -25.61
CA LYS A 60 0.23 -32.77 -26.46
C LYS A 60 0.17 -33.55 -27.78
N GLY A 61 0.38 -32.86 -28.90
CA GLY A 61 0.24 -33.47 -30.23
C GLY A 61 1.14 -34.71 -30.39
N THR A 62 0.65 -35.70 -31.13
CA THR A 62 1.30 -37.00 -31.38
C THR A 62 2.80 -36.85 -31.68
N ARG A 63 3.67 -37.25 -30.74
CA ARG A 63 5.04 -37.65 -31.09
C ARG A 63 4.93 -38.98 -31.84
N LYS A 64 5.60 -39.11 -32.99
CA LYS A 64 5.83 -40.42 -33.62
C LYS A 64 6.71 -41.22 -32.65
N VAL A 65 6.11 -42.14 -31.90
CA VAL A 65 6.83 -43.10 -31.07
C VAL A 65 7.46 -44.12 -32.03
N THR A 66 8.79 -44.17 -32.08
CA THR A 66 9.53 -45.34 -32.56
C THR A 66 9.76 -46.24 -31.35
N GLU A 67 9.51 -47.55 -31.51
CA GLU A 67 9.35 -48.54 -30.42
C GLU A 67 10.53 -48.69 -29.43
N ASP A 68 11.67 -48.04 -29.68
CA ASP A 68 12.93 -48.39 -29.01
C ASP A 68 13.34 -47.53 -27.81
N ASN A 69 12.56 -46.55 -27.35
CA ASN A 69 12.90 -45.79 -26.13
C ASN A 69 11.65 -45.33 -25.37
N LEU A 70 11.16 -46.14 -24.42
CA LEU A 70 10.19 -45.67 -23.42
C LEU A 70 10.90 -44.94 -22.29
N SER A 71 10.58 -43.66 -22.14
CA SER A 71 10.98 -42.80 -21.02
C SER A 71 9.84 -42.62 -20.01
N ALA A 72 10.15 -42.12 -18.80
CA ALA A 72 9.11 -41.77 -17.82
C ALA A 72 8.13 -40.69 -18.35
N ASP A 73 8.57 -39.87 -19.32
CA ASP A 73 7.74 -38.88 -20.02
C ASP A 73 6.70 -39.52 -20.98
N ASP A 74 6.88 -40.79 -21.38
CA ASP A 74 5.92 -41.51 -22.23
C ASP A 74 4.74 -42.11 -21.43
N PHE A 75 4.91 -42.32 -20.12
CA PHE A 75 3.82 -42.73 -19.22
C PHE A 75 2.83 -41.58 -18.97
N ASP A 76 3.32 -40.33 -18.91
CA ASP A 76 2.52 -39.10 -18.79
C ASP A 76 1.61 -38.87 -20.01
N TYR A 77 1.91 -39.53 -21.14
CA TYR A 77 1.10 -39.49 -22.37
C TYR A 77 -0.13 -40.41 -22.34
N LYS A 78 -0.15 -41.46 -21.51
CA LYS A 78 -1.25 -42.44 -21.46
C LYS A 78 -2.36 -42.05 -20.47
N PHE A 79 -2.07 -41.23 -19.46
CA PHE A 79 -3.04 -40.80 -18.45
C PHE A 79 -3.31 -39.29 -18.54
N SER A 80 -4.20 -38.89 -19.46
CA SER A 80 -4.73 -37.53 -19.48
C SER A 80 -5.98 -37.43 -18.60
N VAL A 81 -6.10 -36.35 -17.82
CA VAL A 81 -7.33 -36.01 -17.07
C VAL A 81 -8.55 -36.01 -17.99
N TYR A 82 -8.36 -35.60 -19.24
CA TYR A 82 -9.38 -35.59 -20.29
C TYR A 82 -9.84 -37.02 -20.65
N SER A 83 -8.90 -37.94 -20.87
CA SER A 83 -9.21 -39.32 -21.20
C SER A 83 -9.85 -40.07 -20.03
N ASP A 84 -9.40 -39.83 -18.80
CA ASP A 84 -9.97 -40.48 -17.61
C ASP A 84 -11.42 -40.02 -17.36
N ILE A 85 -11.71 -38.71 -17.45
CA ILE A 85 -13.09 -38.21 -17.29
C ILE A 85 -13.96 -38.73 -18.44
N ARG A 86 -13.48 -38.73 -19.69
CA ARG A 86 -14.24 -39.26 -20.83
C ARG A 86 -14.61 -40.72 -20.64
N GLN A 87 -13.64 -41.58 -20.30
CA GLN A 87 -13.89 -43.01 -20.10
C GLN A 87 -14.93 -43.23 -19.00
N ARG A 88 -14.88 -42.42 -17.92
CA ARG A 88 -15.88 -42.48 -16.84
C ARG A 88 -17.27 -42.04 -17.30
N LEU A 89 -17.38 -41.01 -18.14
CA LEU A 89 -18.66 -40.58 -18.71
C LEU A 89 -19.26 -41.64 -19.64
N GLU A 90 -18.44 -42.27 -20.47
CA GLU A 90 -18.85 -43.38 -21.35
C GLU A 90 -19.33 -44.59 -20.52
N ASN A 91 -18.61 -44.92 -19.43
CA ASN A 91 -19.03 -45.98 -18.50
C ASN A 91 -20.34 -45.66 -17.76
N LEU A 92 -20.66 -44.38 -17.56
CA LEU A 92 -21.95 -43.93 -17.01
C LEU A 92 -23.07 -43.90 -18.07
N GLY A 93 -22.76 -44.20 -19.34
CA GLY A 93 -23.73 -44.29 -20.42
C GLY A 93 -23.90 -43.01 -21.26
N VAL A 94 -23.01 -42.01 -21.11
CA VAL A 94 -23.01 -40.85 -22.02
C VAL A 94 -22.49 -41.30 -23.39
N PRO A 95 -23.23 -41.07 -24.49
CA PRO A 95 -22.79 -41.49 -25.81
C PRO A 95 -21.49 -40.79 -26.25
N SER A 96 -20.50 -41.54 -26.73
CA SER A 96 -19.21 -41.01 -27.16
C SER A 96 -19.29 -39.90 -28.21
N HIS A 97 -20.34 -39.91 -29.05
CA HIS A 97 -20.53 -38.90 -30.10
C HIS A 97 -20.99 -37.54 -29.57
N GLU A 98 -21.47 -37.46 -28.31
CA GLU A 98 -21.84 -36.22 -27.65
C GLU A 98 -20.68 -35.59 -26.85
N ILE A 99 -19.54 -36.29 -26.78
CA ILE A 99 -18.34 -35.84 -26.08
C ILE A 99 -17.29 -35.43 -27.11
N ALA A 100 -16.71 -34.23 -26.97
CA ALA A 100 -15.67 -33.75 -27.87
C ALA A 100 -14.52 -33.04 -27.16
N PHE A 101 -13.33 -33.13 -27.75
CA PHE A 101 -12.14 -32.39 -27.33
C PHE A 101 -11.82 -31.29 -28.33
N ILE A 102 -11.66 -30.05 -27.87
CA ILE A 102 -11.26 -28.94 -28.77
C ILE A 102 -9.88 -29.18 -29.41
N HIS A 103 -9.04 -30.00 -28.77
CA HIS A 103 -7.69 -30.30 -29.24
C HIS A 103 -7.67 -31.15 -30.51
N ASP A 104 -8.72 -31.93 -30.76
CA ASP A 104 -8.86 -32.79 -31.95
C ASP A 104 -9.22 -31.99 -33.21
N TYR A 105 -9.52 -30.70 -33.06
CA TYR A 105 -9.95 -29.78 -34.13
C TYR A 105 -8.93 -28.64 -34.25
N PRO A 106 -7.74 -28.86 -34.84
CA PRO A 106 -6.67 -27.84 -34.87
C PRO A 106 -7.01 -26.64 -35.76
N THR A 107 -7.74 -26.83 -36.86
CA THR A 107 -8.02 -25.75 -37.84
C THR A 107 -9.23 -24.90 -37.45
N ASP A 108 -9.25 -23.62 -37.85
CA ASP A 108 -10.39 -22.73 -37.57
C ASP A 108 -11.70 -23.24 -38.18
N LYS A 109 -11.65 -23.84 -39.38
CA LYS A 109 -12.83 -24.43 -40.04
C LYS A 109 -13.39 -25.62 -39.24
N GLN A 110 -12.52 -26.48 -38.74
CA GLN A 110 -12.91 -27.61 -37.89
C GLN A 110 -13.48 -27.13 -36.55
N ARG A 111 -12.88 -26.10 -35.93
CA ARG A 111 -13.39 -25.50 -34.69
C ARG A 111 -14.75 -24.83 -34.89
N ALA A 112 -14.94 -24.10 -35.99
CA ALA A 112 -16.24 -23.51 -36.33
C ALA A 112 -17.33 -24.59 -36.44
N SER A 113 -17.05 -25.69 -37.14
CA SER A 113 -17.97 -26.83 -37.23
C SER A 113 -18.26 -27.47 -35.87
N LEU A 114 -17.24 -27.65 -35.02
CA LEU A 114 -17.42 -28.15 -33.65
C LEU A 114 -18.34 -27.22 -32.85
N PHE A 115 -18.12 -25.91 -32.90
CA PHE A 115 -18.92 -24.92 -32.19
C PHE A 115 -20.36 -24.87 -32.68
N ASP A 116 -20.61 -25.06 -33.98
CA ASP A 116 -21.96 -25.21 -34.52
C ASP A 116 -22.69 -26.41 -33.93
N ARG A 117 -22.01 -27.55 -33.82
CA ARG A 117 -22.56 -28.78 -33.23
C ARG A 117 -22.87 -28.61 -31.74
N VAL A 118 -22.01 -27.89 -31.01
CA VAL A 118 -22.25 -27.54 -29.59
C VAL A 118 -23.48 -26.63 -29.47
N ARG A 119 -23.61 -25.59 -30.29
CA ARG A 119 -24.78 -24.69 -30.27
C ARG A 119 -26.09 -25.41 -30.57
N LYS A 120 -26.06 -26.42 -31.45
CA LYS A 120 -27.21 -27.28 -31.75
C LYS A 120 -27.53 -28.32 -30.67
N GLY A 121 -26.62 -28.55 -29.71
CA GLY A 121 -26.78 -29.57 -28.67
C GLY A 121 -26.42 -30.99 -29.13
N GLU A 122 -25.74 -31.13 -30.28
CA GLU A 122 -25.22 -32.42 -30.77
C GLU A 122 -23.99 -32.86 -29.99
N ILE A 123 -23.15 -31.90 -29.55
CA ILE A 123 -22.08 -32.11 -28.58
C ILE A 123 -22.54 -31.53 -27.26
N ARG A 124 -22.73 -32.39 -26.26
CA ARG A 124 -23.23 -32.00 -24.94
C ARG A 124 -22.14 -31.87 -23.88
N VAL A 125 -20.96 -32.44 -24.12
CA VAL A 125 -19.79 -32.27 -23.24
C VAL A 125 -18.59 -31.87 -24.09
N LEU A 126 -18.16 -30.62 -23.94
CA LEU A 126 -16.97 -30.09 -24.61
C LEU A 126 -15.83 -29.95 -23.60
N PHE A 127 -14.67 -30.47 -23.96
CA PHE A 127 -13.44 -30.33 -23.20
C PHE A 127 -12.52 -29.30 -23.85
N ALA A 128 -11.99 -28.36 -23.06
CA ALA A 128 -11.13 -27.28 -23.56
C ALA A 128 -10.04 -26.86 -22.56
N SER A 129 -8.88 -26.43 -23.08
CA SER A 129 -7.90 -25.68 -22.29
C SER A 129 -8.25 -24.19 -22.22
N THR A 130 -7.68 -23.47 -21.26
CA THR A 130 -7.80 -22.00 -21.17
C THR A 130 -7.37 -21.33 -22.45
N GLN A 131 -6.28 -21.78 -23.08
CA GLN A 131 -5.79 -21.13 -24.30
C GLN A 131 -6.72 -21.35 -25.49
N LYS A 132 -7.27 -22.57 -25.67
CA LYS A 132 -8.09 -22.91 -26.84
C LYS A 132 -9.57 -22.57 -26.67
N GLY A 133 -10.07 -22.54 -25.43
CA GLY A 133 -11.46 -22.21 -25.10
C GLY A 133 -11.67 -20.83 -24.47
N GLY A 134 -10.61 -20.14 -24.06
CA GLY A 134 -10.67 -18.89 -23.29
C GLY A 134 -10.92 -17.62 -24.11
N THR A 135 -10.57 -17.57 -25.39
CA THR A 135 -10.71 -16.35 -26.23
C THR A 135 -11.61 -16.55 -27.45
N GLY A 136 -12.49 -15.59 -27.74
CA GLY A 136 -13.18 -15.46 -29.03
C GLY A 136 -14.29 -16.45 -29.41
N VAL A 137 -14.57 -17.50 -28.62
CA VAL A 137 -15.58 -18.52 -29.01
C VAL A 137 -17.01 -18.14 -28.56
N ASN A 138 -17.98 -18.36 -29.46
CA ASN A 138 -19.43 -18.16 -29.30
C ASN A 138 -20.14 -19.54 -29.27
N ILE A 139 -20.32 -20.10 -28.06
CA ILE A 139 -20.94 -21.43 -27.80
C ILE A 139 -21.99 -21.36 -26.68
N GLN A 140 -22.46 -20.16 -26.32
CA GLN A 140 -23.27 -19.96 -25.12
C GLN A 140 -24.71 -20.47 -25.23
N ASP A 141 -25.25 -20.64 -26.44
CA ASP A 141 -26.70 -20.81 -26.69
C ASP A 141 -27.37 -21.89 -25.83
N ARG A 142 -26.70 -23.02 -25.58
CA ARG A 142 -27.23 -24.14 -24.79
C ARG A 142 -26.39 -24.47 -23.56
N LEU A 143 -25.44 -23.61 -23.18
CA LEU A 143 -24.46 -23.94 -22.16
C LEU A 143 -25.08 -23.85 -20.75
N VAL A 144 -25.14 -24.95 -20.01
CA VAL A 144 -25.77 -25.01 -18.68
C VAL A 144 -24.76 -25.10 -17.54
N ALA A 145 -23.57 -25.66 -17.79
CA ALA A 145 -22.54 -25.78 -16.76
C ALA A 145 -21.12 -25.57 -17.30
N VAL A 146 -20.26 -24.96 -16.47
CA VAL A 146 -18.80 -24.89 -16.65
C VAL A 146 -18.12 -25.59 -15.47
N HIS A 147 -17.15 -26.43 -15.77
CA HIS A 147 -16.40 -27.24 -14.81
C HIS A 147 -14.92 -26.87 -14.85
N HIS A 148 -14.40 -26.27 -13.79
CA HIS A 148 -12.97 -25.95 -13.63
C HIS A 148 -12.29 -27.08 -12.87
N VAL A 149 -11.70 -28.01 -13.61
CA VAL A 149 -11.00 -29.17 -13.04
C VAL A 149 -9.69 -28.75 -12.38
N ASP A 150 -9.09 -27.64 -12.79
CA ASP A 150 -7.91 -27.05 -12.17
C ASP A 150 -8.02 -25.53 -12.03
N ALA A 151 -7.21 -24.99 -11.11
CA ALA A 151 -7.10 -23.56 -10.89
C ALA A 151 -6.11 -22.94 -11.89
N PRO A 152 -6.54 -22.02 -12.77
CA PRO A 152 -5.61 -21.32 -13.66
C PRO A 152 -4.73 -20.34 -12.87
N TRP A 153 -3.59 -19.96 -13.44
CA TRP A 153 -2.60 -19.08 -12.81
C TRP A 153 -2.99 -17.59 -12.80
N LYS A 154 -3.89 -17.16 -13.69
CA LYS A 154 -4.31 -15.76 -13.83
C LYS A 154 -5.80 -15.61 -13.56
N PRO A 155 -6.23 -14.57 -12.80
CA PRO A 155 -7.65 -14.37 -12.51
C PRO A 155 -8.47 -14.05 -13.76
N SER A 156 -7.86 -13.36 -14.72
CA SER A 156 -8.46 -13.06 -16.03
C SER A 156 -8.91 -14.31 -16.75
N ASP A 157 -8.24 -15.44 -16.55
CA ASP A 157 -8.56 -16.68 -17.24
C ASP A 157 -9.86 -17.27 -16.69
N ILE A 158 -10.10 -17.19 -15.37
CA ILE A 158 -11.36 -17.61 -14.75
C ILE A 158 -12.50 -16.73 -15.23
N GLU A 159 -12.31 -15.41 -15.24
CA GLU A 159 -13.30 -14.45 -15.72
C GLU A 159 -13.63 -14.68 -17.20
N GLN A 160 -12.61 -14.94 -18.03
CA GLN A 160 -12.80 -15.27 -19.45
C GLN A 160 -13.53 -16.59 -19.66
N ARG A 161 -13.18 -17.64 -18.90
CA ARG A 161 -13.85 -18.95 -18.93
C ARG A 161 -15.33 -18.82 -18.52
N ASN A 162 -15.61 -18.16 -17.39
CA ASN A 162 -16.97 -17.94 -16.88
C ASN A 162 -17.78 -16.99 -17.78
N GLY A 163 -17.11 -16.01 -18.37
CA GLY A 163 -17.71 -15.11 -19.35
C GLY A 163 -18.19 -15.81 -20.63
N ARG A 164 -17.93 -17.12 -20.83
CA ARG A 164 -18.50 -17.92 -21.93
C ARG A 164 -19.92 -18.40 -21.63
N ILE A 165 -20.25 -18.62 -20.37
CA ILE A 165 -21.56 -19.13 -19.94
C ILE A 165 -22.49 -18.00 -19.49
N ILE A 166 -21.93 -17.00 -18.80
CA ILE A 166 -22.67 -15.81 -18.35
C ILE A 166 -22.75 -14.82 -19.53
N ARG A 167 -23.66 -15.06 -20.47
CA ARG A 167 -23.91 -14.19 -21.62
C ARG A 167 -25.39 -14.08 -21.96
N GLN A 168 -25.75 -12.93 -22.54
CA GLN A 168 -27.04 -12.78 -23.20
C GLN A 168 -27.16 -13.77 -24.38
N GLY A 169 -28.35 -14.32 -24.58
CA GLY A 169 -28.64 -15.28 -25.64
C GLY A 169 -28.50 -16.77 -25.27
N ASN A 170 -28.13 -17.09 -24.02
CA ASN A 170 -28.20 -18.47 -23.52
C ASN A 170 -29.66 -18.87 -23.27
N LEU A 171 -30.07 -20.04 -23.78
CA LEU A 171 -31.41 -20.60 -23.60
C LEU A 171 -31.65 -21.12 -22.18
N ASN A 172 -30.58 -21.38 -21.41
CA ASN A 172 -30.69 -21.74 -20.00
C ASN A 172 -30.72 -20.45 -19.14
N PRO A 173 -31.79 -20.20 -18.37
CA PRO A 173 -31.91 -18.98 -17.57
C PRO A 173 -31.00 -18.99 -16.33
N ILE A 174 -30.62 -20.18 -15.86
CA ILE A 174 -29.72 -20.39 -14.73
C ILE A 174 -28.58 -21.28 -15.22
N VAL A 175 -27.37 -20.91 -14.84
CA VAL A 175 -26.13 -21.60 -15.24
C VAL A 175 -25.33 -21.97 -14.00
N GLU A 176 -24.56 -23.05 -14.10
CA GLU A 176 -23.79 -23.60 -12.99
C GLU A 176 -22.28 -23.47 -13.26
N ILE A 177 -21.52 -23.05 -12.24
CA ILE A 177 -20.06 -22.95 -12.31
C ILE A 177 -19.49 -23.79 -11.18
N HIS A 178 -18.78 -24.85 -11.55
CA HIS A 178 -18.24 -25.85 -10.64
C HIS A 178 -16.72 -25.69 -10.55
N HIS A 179 -16.20 -25.51 -9.33
CA HIS A 179 -14.78 -25.47 -9.04
C HIS A 179 -14.38 -26.72 -8.25
N TYR A 180 -13.46 -27.52 -8.79
CA TYR A 180 -13.03 -28.76 -8.16
C TYR A 180 -11.72 -28.56 -7.42
N VAL A 181 -11.72 -28.81 -6.11
CA VAL A 181 -10.55 -28.65 -5.23
C VAL A 181 -10.33 -29.95 -4.47
N THR A 182 -9.09 -30.45 -4.46
CA THR A 182 -8.72 -31.60 -3.63
C THR A 182 -8.03 -31.11 -2.36
N THR A 183 -8.59 -31.47 -1.20
CA THR A 183 -8.06 -31.08 0.12
C THR A 183 -6.63 -31.59 0.30
N GLY A 184 -5.73 -30.73 0.79
CA GLY A 184 -4.33 -31.10 1.03
C GLY A 184 -3.47 -31.19 -0.24
N THR A 185 -3.97 -30.72 -1.37
CA THR A 185 -3.20 -30.60 -2.63
C THR A 185 -2.89 -29.14 -2.95
N PHE A 186 -2.03 -28.93 -3.94
CA PHE A 186 -1.65 -27.62 -4.43
C PHE A 186 -2.84 -26.80 -4.99
N ASP A 187 -3.98 -27.44 -5.27
CA ASP A 187 -5.19 -26.75 -5.77
C ASP A 187 -5.70 -25.68 -4.80
N THR A 188 -5.78 -25.99 -3.49
CA THR A 188 -6.26 -25.04 -2.48
C THR A 188 -5.40 -23.78 -2.44
N PHE A 189 -4.09 -23.97 -2.54
CA PHE A 189 -3.11 -22.88 -2.58
C PHE A 189 -3.27 -22.00 -3.82
N MET A 190 -3.42 -22.62 -4.99
CA MET A 190 -3.62 -21.87 -6.23
C MET A 190 -4.87 -21.00 -6.18
N TRP A 191 -5.97 -21.50 -5.60
CA TRP A 191 -7.19 -20.71 -5.39
C TRP A 191 -6.98 -19.54 -4.42
N GLN A 192 -6.19 -19.72 -3.35
CA GLN A 192 -5.83 -18.63 -2.44
C GLN A 192 -5.02 -17.54 -3.14
N ILE A 193 -4.05 -17.90 -4.00
CA ILE A 193 -3.30 -16.92 -4.80
C ILE A 193 -4.22 -16.16 -5.77
N GLN A 194 -5.21 -16.83 -6.36
CA GLN A 194 -6.21 -16.15 -7.20
C GLN A 194 -7.03 -15.13 -6.40
N GLU A 195 -7.44 -15.48 -5.17
CA GLU A 195 -8.20 -14.61 -4.28
C GLU A 195 -7.42 -13.33 -3.91
N GLN A 196 -6.14 -13.48 -3.54
CA GLN A 196 -5.28 -12.35 -3.21
C GLN A 196 -5.13 -11.38 -4.39
N LYS A 197 -4.80 -11.91 -5.58
CA LYS A 197 -4.69 -11.09 -6.81
C LYS A 197 -5.99 -10.38 -7.15
N LEU A 198 -7.14 -11.03 -6.97
CA LEU A 198 -8.46 -10.41 -7.20
C LEU A 198 -8.76 -9.30 -6.18
N THR A 199 -8.41 -9.52 -4.92
CA THR A 199 -8.58 -8.52 -3.85
C THR A 199 -7.78 -7.27 -4.17
N TYR A 200 -6.52 -7.42 -4.56
CA TYR A 200 -5.67 -6.32 -4.97
C TYR A 200 -6.23 -5.54 -6.18
N ILE A 201 -6.61 -6.25 -7.26
CA ILE A 201 -7.23 -5.63 -8.44
C ILE A 201 -8.49 -4.85 -8.03
N ASN A 202 -9.29 -5.38 -7.11
CA ASN A 202 -10.51 -4.72 -6.63
C ASN A 202 -10.22 -3.50 -5.74
N GLN A 203 -9.18 -3.53 -4.90
CA GLN A 203 -8.74 -2.37 -4.13
C GLN A 203 -8.32 -1.23 -5.07
N ILE A 204 -7.52 -1.53 -6.10
CA ILE A 204 -7.16 -0.56 -7.14
C ILE A 204 -8.42 -0.05 -7.87
N ARG A 205 -9.28 -0.97 -8.34
CA ARG A 205 -10.48 -0.64 -9.13
C ARG A 205 -11.46 0.24 -8.38
N THR A 206 -11.65 0.00 -7.08
CA THR A 206 -12.61 0.75 -6.26
C THR A 206 -12.09 2.09 -5.76
N ARG A 207 -10.80 2.41 -5.97
CA ARG A 207 -10.11 3.62 -5.49
C ARG A 207 -10.29 3.89 -3.98
N LYS A 208 -10.75 2.90 -3.21
CA LYS A 208 -10.89 3.01 -1.76
C LYS A 208 -9.54 2.67 -1.14
N SER A 209 -8.62 3.63 -1.16
CA SER A 209 -7.40 3.57 -0.36
C SER A 209 -7.75 3.71 1.12
N LYS A 210 -8.12 2.62 1.78
CA LYS A 210 -8.18 2.61 3.24
C LYS A 210 -6.86 2.04 3.77
N SER A 211 -6.11 2.93 4.43
CA SER A 211 -4.91 2.69 5.22
C SER A 211 -3.65 2.27 4.44
N ARG A 212 -2.94 3.29 3.94
CA ARG A 212 -1.49 3.21 3.72
C ARG A 212 -0.83 2.81 5.05
N THR A 213 -0.43 1.55 5.16
CA THR A 213 0.68 0.99 5.98
C THR A 213 0.40 -0.45 6.45
N VAL A 214 -0.86 -0.92 6.47
CA VAL A 214 -1.20 -2.24 7.04
C VAL A 214 -1.58 -3.28 5.97
N ASP A 215 -2.25 -2.88 4.88
CA ASP A 215 -2.67 -3.84 3.84
C ASP A 215 -1.54 -4.21 2.84
N ASP A 216 -0.54 -3.35 2.62
CA ASP A 216 0.62 -3.66 1.76
C ASP A 216 1.57 -4.71 2.39
N LEU A 217 1.38 -5.07 3.67
CA LEU A 217 2.17 -6.10 4.37
C LEU A 217 1.66 -7.52 4.15
N ASP A 218 0.45 -7.68 3.63
CA ASP A 218 -0.08 -9.00 3.25
C ASP A 218 0.41 -9.44 1.87
N GLU A 219 1.05 -8.56 1.10
CA GLU A 219 1.23 -8.78 -0.33
C GLU A 219 2.56 -9.41 -0.77
N LEU A 220 3.61 -9.45 0.05
CA LEU A 220 4.93 -9.83 -0.45
C LEU A 220 5.82 -10.52 0.58
N VAL A 221 5.51 -11.77 0.95
CA VAL A 221 6.53 -12.82 1.09
C VAL A 221 5.89 -14.18 0.82
N LEU A 222 6.00 -14.68 -0.41
CA LEU A 222 5.96 -16.13 -0.64
C LEU A 222 7.26 -16.51 -1.33
N ASN A 223 8.17 -17.08 -0.54
CA ASN A 223 9.41 -17.67 -1.03
C ASN A 223 9.09 -19.01 -1.72
N ALA A 224 9.87 -19.40 -2.74
CA ALA A 224 9.91 -20.75 -3.29
C ALA A 224 9.96 -21.87 -2.21
N SER A 225 10.41 -21.55 -1.01
CA SER A 225 10.34 -22.38 0.20
C SER A 225 8.92 -22.82 0.60
N GLU A 226 7.89 -22.01 0.41
CA GLU A 226 6.49 -22.38 0.73
C GLU A 226 5.98 -23.47 -0.20
N ILE A 227 6.26 -23.29 -1.50
CA ILE A 227 5.96 -24.27 -2.56
C ILE A 227 6.72 -25.58 -2.28
N LYS A 228 7.97 -25.47 -1.80
CA LYS A 228 8.80 -26.63 -1.43
C LYS A 228 8.29 -27.34 -0.17
N ALA A 229 7.75 -26.63 0.82
CA ALA A 229 7.20 -27.19 2.07
C ALA A 229 5.96 -28.06 1.79
N ILE A 230 5.06 -27.56 0.94
CA ILE A 230 3.84 -28.27 0.54
C ILE A 230 4.20 -29.51 -0.29
N ALA A 231 5.17 -29.39 -1.21
CA ALA A 231 5.64 -30.52 -2.02
C ALA A 231 6.31 -31.63 -1.19
N THR A 232 6.97 -31.27 -0.09
CA THR A 232 7.75 -32.21 0.74
C THR A 232 6.96 -32.83 1.91
N LYS A 233 5.74 -32.36 2.20
CA LYS A 233 4.91 -32.80 3.35
C LYS A 233 5.66 -32.78 4.71
N ASN A 234 6.72 -31.99 4.83
CA ASN A 234 7.51 -31.93 6.06
C ASN A 234 6.90 -30.89 7.02
N PRO A 235 6.41 -31.29 8.21
CA PRO A 235 5.76 -30.38 9.15
C PRO A 235 6.68 -29.24 9.63
N PHE A 236 7.98 -29.49 9.77
CA PHE A 236 8.94 -28.47 10.23
C PHE A 236 9.16 -27.37 9.21
N ILE A 237 9.11 -27.68 7.91
CA ILE A 237 9.28 -26.66 6.86
C ILE A 237 8.05 -25.75 6.81
N ARG A 238 6.86 -26.31 7.06
CA ARG A 238 5.62 -25.53 7.19
C ARG A 238 5.64 -24.63 8.42
N GLU A 239 6.00 -25.16 9.57
CA GLU A 239 6.06 -24.38 10.82
C GLU A 239 7.11 -23.27 10.74
N LYS A 240 8.28 -23.56 10.17
CA LYS A 240 9.31 -22.56 9.86
C LYS A 240 8.73 -21.42 9.01
N MET A 241 8.04 -21.75 7.93
CA MET A 241 7.46 -20.77 7.02
C MET A 241 6.42 -19.88 7.70
N ASP A 242 5.50 -20.48 8.47
CA ASP A 242 4.47 -19.73 9.20
C ASP A 242 5.10 -18.73 10.18
N LEU A 243 6.19 -19.12 10.85
CA LEU A 243 6.93 -18.24 11.75
C LEU A 243 7.76 -17.18 11.01
N GLU A 244 8.40 -17.51 9.88
CA GLU A 244 9.15 -16.54 9.05
C GLU A 244 8.22 -15.42 8.55
N ASN A 245 7.03 -15.78 8.09
CA ASN A 245 6.03 -14.80 7.63
C ASN A 245 5.56 -13.87 8.75
N LYS A 246 5.29 -14.44 9.93
CA LYS A 246 4.96 -13.63 11.12
C LYS A 246 6.13 -12.73 11.51
N LEU A 247 7.37 -13.24 11.47
CA LEU A 247 8.56 -12.46 11.80
C LEU A 247 8.74 -11.28 10.86
N VAL A 248 8.56 -11.46 9.55
CA VAL A 248 8.65 -10.36 8.58
C VAL A 248 7.60 -9.29 8.87
N LYS A 249 6.34 -9.69 9.09
CA LYS A 249 5.27 -8.74 9.43
C LYS A 249 5.58 -7.97 10.71
N LEU A 250 5.99 -8.67 11.77
CA LEU A 250 6.36 -8.04 13.04
C LEU A 250 7.61 -7.15 12.91
N SER A 251 8.60 -7.56 12.11
CA SER A 251 9.82 -6.78 11.84
C SER A 251 9.49 -5.44 11.20
N ILE A 252 8.59 -5.42 10.21
CA ILE A 252 8.17 -4.18 9.56
C ILE A 252 7.41 -3.27 10.54
N LEU A 253 6.47 -3.82 11.31
CA LEU A 253 5.75 -3.06 12.35
C LEU A 253 6.71 -2.47 13.39
N ARG A 254 7.68 -3.28 13.85
CA ARG A 254 8.71 -2.89 14.81
C ARG A 254 9.60 -1.78 14.27
N ASN A 255 10.11 -1.92 13.05
CA ASN A 255 10.95 -0.91 12.39
C ASN A 255 10.20 0.42 12.21
N ASN A 256 8.93 0.37 11.80
CA ASN A 256 8.08 1.56 11.69
C ASN A 256 7.89 2.25 13.05
N PHE A 257 7.62 1.46 14.10
CA PHE A 257 7.47 1.98 15.47
C PHE A 257 8.74 2.71 15.95
N TYR A 258 9.90 2.06 15.85
CA TYR A 258 11.17 2.66 16.29
C TYR A 258 11.62 3.83 15.41
N SER A 259 11.35 3.78 14.11
CA SER A 259 11.61 4.92 13.20
C SER A 259 10.76 6.13 13.56
N SER A 260 9.46 5.93 13.83
CA SER A 260 8.56 6.99 14.30
C SER A 260 9.01 7.54 15.65
N LYS A 261 9.43 6.66 16.57
CA LYS A 261 9.94 7.06 17.89
C LYS A 261 11.21 7.92 17.79
N ASN A 262 12.12 7.57 16.86
CA ASN A 262 13.32 8.36 16.63
C ASN A 262 12.99 9.74 16.00
N ALA A 263 12.04 9.78 15.06
CA ALA A 263 11.56 11.04 14.48
C ALA A 263 10.93 11.96 15.55
N ASP A 264 10.09 11.40 16.43
CA ASP A 264 9.49 12.14 17.54
C ASP A 264 10.57 12.70 18.49
N ARG A 265 11.62 11.93 18.79
CA ARG A 265 12.75 12.37 19.63
C ARG A 265 13.50 13.56 19.02
N LEU A 266 13.81 13.49 17.73
CA LEU A 266 14.48 14.59 17.01
C LEU A 266 13.61 15.84 16.98
N GLU A 267 12.30 15.68 16.81
CA GLU A 267 11.35 16.81 16.84
C GLU A 267 11.26 17.45 18.23
N ILE A 268 11.24 16.65 19.31
CA ILE A 268 11.32 17.17 20.69
C ILE A 268 12.59 18.01 20.85
N GLN A 269 13.76 17.49 20.48
CA GLN A 269 15.03 18.20 20.60
C GLN A 269 15.03 19.52 19.80
N ARG A 270 14.46 19.51 18.59
CA ARG A 270 14.32 20.71 17.75
C ARG A 270 13.38 21.74 18.39
N LEU A 271 12.25 21.31 18.95
CA LEU A 271 11.30 22.22 19.59
C LEU A 271 11.90 22.81 20.88
N GLU A 272 12.52 21.98 21.72
CA GLU A 272 13.13 22.41 22.99
C GLU A 272 14.35 23.32 22.81
N SER A 273 15.15 23.09 21.76
CA SER A 273 16.28 23.98 21.45
C SER A 273 15.82 25.36 20.95
N ASN A 274 14.73 25.43 20.21
CA ASN A 274 14.22 26.69 19.65
C ASN A 274 13.34 27.47 20.62
N LEU A 275 12.57 26.79 21.47
CA LEU A 275 11.56 27.40 22.34
C LEU A 275 12.12 28.53 23.23
N PRO A 276 13.27 28.39 23.93
CA PRO A 276 13.80 29.46 24.77
C PRO A 276 14.13 30.74 23.99
N GLY A 277 14.59 30.60 22.74
CA GLY A 277 14.86 31.74 21.87
C GLY A 277 13.58 32.48 21.47
N ILE A 278 12.54 31.72 21.11
CA ILE A 278 11.23 32.26 20.74
C ILE A 278 10.56 32.93 21.93
N GLU A 279 10.61 32.32 23.12
CA GLU A 279 10.06 32.89 24.36
C GLU A 279 10.76 34.19 24.74
N ARG A 280 12.10 34.23 24.72
CA ARG A 280 12.85 35.45 24.99
C ARG A 280 12.52 36.57 24.00
N TYR A 281 12.39 36.24 22.71
CA TYR A 281 11.99 37.23 21.71
C TYR A 281 10.57 37.74 21.98
N TYR A 282 9.64 36.86 22.34
CA TYR A 282 8.25 37.20 22.64
C TYR A 282 8.11 38.09 23.89
N GLU A 283 8.82 37.77 24.98
CA GLU A 283 8.86 38.59 26.20
C GLU A 283 9.32 40.02 25.91
N LYS A 284 10.37 40.16 25.09
CA LYS A 284 10.87 41.46 24.63
C LYS A 284 9.88 42.18 23.71
N ALA A 285 9.22 41.44 22.81
CA ALA A 285 8.21 41.99 21.90
C ALA A 285 6.96 42.49 22.63
N LEU A 286 6.59 41.90 23.78
CA LEU A 286 5.50 42.41 24.63
C LEU A 286 5.79 43.81 25.14
N ILE A 287 7.02 44.05 25.60
CA ILE A 287 7.48 45.38 26.07
C ILE A 287 7.51 46.37 24.89
N ASP A 288 8.11 45.98 23.77
CA ASP A 288 8.19 46.86 22.60
C ASP A 288 6.80 47.20 22.03
N SER A 289 5.90 46.21 21.99
CA SER A 289 4.52 46.41 21.52
C SER A 289 3.73 47.39 22.39
N SER A 290 3.95 47.40 23.71
CA SER A 290 3.30 48.38 24.59
C SER A 290 3.85 49.79 24.35
N VAL A 291 5.18 49.94 24.26
CA VAL A 291 5.84 51.23 23.96
C VAL A 291 5.34 51.81 22.63
N ALA A 292 5.29 50.99 21.58
CA ALA A 292 4.83 51.42 20.27
C ALA A 292 3.33 51.82 20.26
N SER A 293 2.51 51.14 21.05
CA SER A 293 1.07 51.44 21.15
C SER A 293 0.80 52.74 21.91
N GLU A 294 1.55 53.01 22.98
CA GLU A 294 1.49 54.28 23.72
C GLU A 294 1.86 55.47 22.83
N PHE A 295 2.94 55.35 22.04
CA PHE A 295 3.32 56.37 21.08
C PHE A 295 2.24 56.64 20.02
N HIS A 296 1.58 55.59 19.51
CA HIS A 296 0.49 55.73 18.54
C HIS A 296 -0.68 56.60 19.08
N SER A 297 -0.92 56.57 20.39
CA SER A 297 -2.01 57.32 21.04
C SER A 297 -1.70 58.81 21.28
N MET A 298 -0.43 59.21 21.25
CA MET A 298 0.00 60.58 21.60
C MET A 298 0.24 61.49 20.39
N ASP A 299 0.48 60.93 19.19
CA ASP A 299 1.20 61.64 18.13
C ASP A 299 0.36 61.93 16.86
N ALA A 300 -0.79 62.61 17.04
CA ALA A 300 -1.70 62.94 15.93
C ALA A 300 -1.38 64.29 15.24
N ASP A 301 -0.92 65.31 15.97
CA ASP A 301 -1.04 66.69 15.48
C ASP A 301 0.27 67.47 15.23
N ASN A 302 1.46 67.02 15.66
CA ASN A 302 2.72 67.73 15.35
C ASN A 302 3.94 66.79 15.29
N PHE A 303 4.40 66.44 14.08
CA PHE A 303 5.62 65.64 13.89
C PHE A 303 6.88 66.45 14.26
N SER A 304 7.70 65.92 15.16
CA SER A 304 9.03 66.44 15.48
C SER A 304 9.99 65.28 15.73
N LEU A 305 11.10 65.24 15.00
CA LEU A 305 12.13 64.19 15.12
C LEU A 305 13.50 64.83 15.27
N LYS A 306 14.25 64.40 16.28
CA LYS A 306 15.64 64.84 16.50
C LYS A 306 16.61 63.80 15.94
N LEU A 307 17.38 64.17 14.92
CA LEU A 307 18.42 63.31 14.32
C LEU A 307 19.78 63.99 14.38
N ASP A 308 20.80 63.31 14.90
CA ASP A 308 22.18 63.84 15.03
C ASP A 308 22.24 65.26 15.65
N GLY A 309 21.32 65.57 16.58
CA GLY A 309 21.22 66.89 17.22
C GLY A 309 20.35 67.92 16.48
N TYR A 310 19.93 67.66 15.24
CA TYR A 310 19.08 68.52 14.43
C TYR A 310 17.59 68.18 14.61
N PHE A 311 16.72 69.20 14.64
CA PHE A 311 15.28 69.02 14.72
C PHE A 311 14.63 69.08 13.34
N PHE A 312 13.82 68.08 13.02
CA PHE A 312 13.06 67.97 11.78
C PHE A 312 11.56 68.00 12.08
N THR A 313 10.85 68.97 11.49
CA THR A 313 9.38 69.07 11.52
C THR A 313 8.73 68.65 10.19
N ASP A 314 9.54 68.37 9.18
CA ASP A 314 9.12 67.91 7.86
C ASP A 314 9.56 66.45 7.66
N LYS A 315 8.59 65.55 7.49
CA LYS A 315 8.81 64.11 7.29
C LYS A 315 9.63 63.81 6.03
N ALA A 316 9.49 64.59 4.95
CA ALA A 316 10.25 64.36 3.73
C ALA A 316 11.74 64.62 3.96
N LYS A 317 12.07 65.77 4.57
CA LYS A 317 13.45 66.15 4.89
C LYS A 317 14.10 65.19 5.90
N ALA A 318 13.36 64.77 6.91
CA ALA A 318 13.84 63.78 7.88
C ALA A 318 14.18 62.45 7.19
N GLY A 319 13.30 61.96 6.33
CA GLY A 319 13.53 60.71 5.61
C GLY A 319 14.65 60.78 4.57
N ASP A 320 14.83 61.92 3.90
CA ASP A 320 15.96 62.14 2.99
C ASP A 320 17.29 62.10 3.76
N TYR A 321 17.33 62.75 4.94
CA TYR A 321 18.49 62.72 5.83
C TYR A 321 18.85 61.31 6.29
N ILE A 322 17.86 60.54 6.76
CA ILE A 322 18.05 59.14 7.17
C ILE A 322 18.57 58.30 6.00
N SER A 323 17.96 58.46 4.81
CA SER A 323 18.34 57.68 3.63
C SER A 323 19.78 58.00 3.23
N GLN A 324 20.17 59.27 3.18
CA GLN A 324 21.55 59.69 2.90
C GLN A 324 22.54 59.09 3.90
N LYS A 325 22.24 59.15 5.20
CA LYS A 325 23.08 58.55 6.24
C LYS A 325 23.20 57.04 6.10
N ALA A 326 22.13 56.35 5.74
CA ALA A 326 22.13 54.91 5.54
C ALA A 326 22.97 54.49 4.32
N TYR A 327 22.92 55.23 3.21
CA TYR A 327 23.72 54.95 2.00
C TYR A 327 25.22 55.16 2.21
N HIS A 328 25.60 56.09 3.09
CA HIS A 328 27.00 56.40 3.40
C HIS A 328 27.50 55.78 4.71
N ALA A 329 26.73 54.90 5.34
CA ALA A 329 27.12 54.25 6.59
C ALA A 329 28.27 53.26 6.35
N SER A 330 29.46 53.58 6.87
CA SER A 330 30.61 52.67 6.93
C SER A 330 30.68 51.88 8.24
N GLU A 331 29.97 52.35 9.26
CA GLU A 331 29.87 51.75 10.59
C GLU A 331 28.43 51.84 11.10
N THR A 332 28.15 51.24 12.26
CA THR A 332 26.82 51.37 12.87
C THR A 332 26.67 52.77 13.44
N ILE A 333 25.68 53.52 12.96
CA ILE A 333 25.44 54.91 13.36
C ILE A 333 24.06 55.00 13.99
N THR A 334 23.99 55.47 15.24
CA THR A 334 22.74 55.83 15.91
C THR A 334 22.36 57.25 15.50
N LEU A 335 21.25 57.40 14.78
CA LEU A 335 20.79 58.68 14.24
C LEU A 335 19.94 59.46 15.25
N GLY A 336 19.23 58.77 16.13
CA GLY A 336 18.36 59.41 17.11
C GLY A 336 17.34 58.44 17.69
N GLU A 337 16.22 58.96 18.16
CA GLU A 337 15.12 58.17 18.73
C GLU A 337 13.82 58.49 18.00
N TYR A 338 13.05 57.46 17.65
CA TYR A 338 11.72 57.61 17.04
C TYR A 338 10.73 56.70 17.76
N GLY A 339 9.75 57.32 18.41
CA GLY A 339 8.64 56.62 19.06
C GLY A 339 9.03 55.67 20.20
N GLY A 340 10.06 56.02 20.98
CA GLY A 340 10.58 55.20 22.08
C GLY A 340 11.64 54.17 21.66
N PHE A 341 12.07 54.18 20.39
CA PHE A 341 13.04 53.24 19.83
C PHE A 341 14.27 53.98 19.30
N GLU A 342 15.45 53.42 19.54
CA GLU A 342 16.68 53.91 18.93
C GLU A 342 16.65 53.67 17.42
N LEU A 343 16.81 54.74 16.66
CA LEU A 343 16.90 54.71 15.20
C LEU A 343 18.37 54.60 14.82
N LEU A 344 18.77 53.47 14.22
CA LEU A 344 20.14 53.26 13.78
C LEU A 344 20.22 52.70 12.36
N VAL A 345 21.34 52.96 11.71
CA VAL A 345 21.70 52.43 10.39
C VAL A 345 22.96 51.61 10.53
N LYS A 346 23.03 50.49 9.80
CA LYS A 346 24.21 49.62 9.77
C LYS A 346 24.85 49.68 8.38
N PRO A 347 26.16 49.43 8.27
CA PRO A 347 26.82 49.38 6.98
C PRO A 347 26.18 48.28 6.14
N ASN A 348 25.98 48.57 4.86
CA ASN A 348 25.47 47.58 3.93
C ASN A 348 26.57 46.55 3.66
N VAL A 349 26.54 45.44 4.39
CA VAL A 349 27.52 44.34 4.26
C VAL A 349 27.26 43.49 3.01
N ASN A 350 26.19 43.78 2.26
CA ASN A 350 25.85 43.03 1.06
C ASN A 350 26.80 43.41 -0.08
N THR A 351 27.32 42.41 -0.79
CA THR A 351 28.24 42.61 -1.93
C THR A 351 27.56 43.20 -3.16
N ASP A 352 26.23 43.25 -3.15
CA ASP A 352 25.42 43.86 -4.20
C ASP A 352 25.30 45.38 -4.01
N ILE A 353 25.93 46.12 -4.93
CA ILE A 353 25.95 47.60 -4.97
C ILE A 353 24.52 48.17 -5.10
N MET A 354 23.56 47.38 -5.59
CA MET A 354 22.15 47.77 -5.74
C MET A 354 21.30 47.49 -4.50
N ALA A 355 21.85 46.87 -3.45
CA ALA A 355 21.07 46.56 -2.25
C ALA A 355 20.66 47.83 -1.49
N GLU A 356 19.36 48.01 -1.27
CA GLU A 356 18.83 49.10 -0.46
C GLU A 356 19.32 49.00 0.99
N PRO A 357 19.91 50.07 1.56
CA PRO A 357 20.30 50.12 2.96
C PRO A 357 19.14 49.82 3.91
N THR A 358 19.47 49.23 5.06
CA THR A 358 18.48 48.85 6.08
C THR A 358 18.55 49.80 7.26
N ILE A 359 17.39 50.28 7.69
CA ILE A 359 17.18 51.05 8.92
C ILE A 359 16.69 50.11 10.00
N TYR A 360 17.14 50.32 11.23
CA TYR A 360 16.74 49.56 12.39
C TYR A 360 16.08 50.47 13.43
N LEU A 361 14.98 49.99 14.00
CA LEU A 361 14.41 50.48 15.26
C LEU A 361 14.78 49.48 16.35
N VAL A 362 15.47 49.94 17.38
CA VAL A 362 15.98 49.09 18.47
C VAL A 362 15.34 49.49 19.79
N GLY A 363 14.63 48.54 20.39
CA GLY A 363 14.11 48.59 21.76
C GLY A 363 14.68 47.40 22.52
N GLN A 364 13.82 46.56 23.08
CA GLN A 364 14.23 45.27 23.66
C GLN A 364 14.60 44.24 22.57
N ASN A 365 13.93 44.32 21.42
CA ASN A 365 14.28 43.66 20.16
C ASN A 365 14.74 44.67 19.10
N SER A 366 15.25 44.13 17.99
CA SER A 366 15.63 44.91 16.80
C SER A 366 14.66 44.60 15.65
N TYR A 367 14.06 45.66 15.12
CA TYR A 367 13.15 45.61 13.97
C TYR A 367 13.79 46.38 12.82
N SER A 368 13.51 46.00 11.58
CA SER A 368 14.19 46.61 10.45
C SER A 368 13.32 46.78 9.21
N THR A 369 13.65 47.78 8.40
CA THR A 369 13.01 48.07 7.12
C THR A 369 14.01 48.73 6.17
N LYS A 370 13.77 48.62 4.86
CA LYS A 370 14.66 49.22 3.84
C LYS A 370 14.36 50.69 3.63
N VAL A 371 15.38 51.50 3.35
CA VAL A 371 15.20 52.89 2.89
C VAL A 371 14.48 52.94 1.54
N ASN A 372 13.73 54.01 1.28
CA ASN A 372 13.21 54.28 -0.06
C ASN A 372 14.20 55.20 -0.83
N PRO A 373 14.85 54.71 -1.90
CA PRO A 373 15.86 55.48 -2.64
C PRO A 373 15.31 56.74 -3.32
N SER A 374 14.01 56.79 -3.60
CA SER A 374 13.41 57.83 -4.45
C SER A 374 12.64 58.89 -3.68
N SER A 375 12.42 58.71 -2.37
CA SER A 375 11.61 59.64 -1.57
C SER A 375 11.83 59.48 -0.07
N GLY A 376 12.27 60.55 0.60
CA GLY A 376 12.34 60.62 2.06
C GLY A 376 10.99 60.45 2.75
N SER A 377 9.89 60.96 2.17
CA SER A 377 8.56 60.71 2.74
C SER A 377 8.20 59.21 2.67
N GLY A 378 8.64 58.51 1.62
CA GLY A 378 8.55 57.06 1.51
C GLY A 378 9.34 56.32 2.58
N THR A 379 10.56 56.76 2.90
CA THR A 379 11.36 56.20 4.00
C THR A 379 10.66 56.37 5.34
N MET A 380 10.14 57.57 5.64
CA MET A 380 9.40 57.81 6.88
C MET A 380 8.11 56.97 6.97
N ILE A 381 7.37 56.78 5.87
CA ILE A 381 6.19 55.90 5.85
C ILE A 381 6.59 54.45 6.20
N ARG A 382 7.75 53.97 5.74
CA ARG A 382 8.23 52.61 6.08
C ARG A 382 8.60 52.50 7.56
N ILE A 383 9.27 53.50 8.13
CA ILE A 383 9.60 53.55 9.56
C ILE A 383 8.32 53.63 10.40
N ASP A 384 7.35 54.45 10.00
CA ASP A 384 6.08 54.60 10.70
C ASP A 384 5.25 53.31 10.66
N ASN A 385 5.23 52.61 9.53
CA ASN A 385 4.60 51.29 9.43
C ASN A 385 5.32 50.22 10.26
N LEU A 386 6.66 50.26 10.32
CA LEU A 386 7.44 49.36 11.16
C LEU A 386 7.02 49.52 12.63
N LEU A 387 6.92 50.75 13.11
CA LEU A 387 6.47 51.05 14.47
C LEU A 387 4.99 50.70 14.69
N LYS A 388 4.07 51.30 13.92
CA LYS A 388 2.62 51.25 14.17
C LYS A 388 1.95 49.94 13.77
N ARG A 389 2.58 49.14 12.91
CA ARG A 389 2.00 47.88 12.41
C ARG A 389 2.86 46.70 12.79
N THR A 390 4.14 46.72 12.46
CA THR A 390 4.99 45.53 12.67
C THR A 390 5.27 45.31 14.15
N ILE A 391 5.75 46.31 14.89
CA ILE A 391 6.07 46.19 16.31
C ILE A 391 4.79 45.99 17.14
N VAL A 392 3.75 46.77 16.88
CA VAL A 392 2.44 46.63 17.57
C VAL A 392 1.82 45.23 17.37
N ASN A 393 2.00 44.61 16.20
CA ASN A 393 1.49 43.26 15.94
C ASN A 393 2.55 42.16 16.14
N ALA A 394 3.74 42.47 16.68
CA ALA A 394 4.83 41.51 16.82
C ALA A 394 4.49 40.36 17.78
N THR A 395 3.52 40.57 18.66
CA THR A 395 3.04 39.59 19.65
C THR A 395 1.83 38.80 19.15
N LYS A 396 1.23 39.23 18.02
CA LYS A 396 -0.01 38.65 17.51
C LYS A 396 0.20 37.19 17.12
N ASN A 397 -0.60 36.29 17.70
CA ASN A 397 -0.56 34.84 17.52
C ASN A 397 0.74 34.16 18.03
N GLN A 398 1.76 34.91 18.47
CA GLN A 398 3.04 34.32 18.88
C GLN A 398 2.93 33.60 20.24
N GLY A 399 2.09 34.12 21.15
CA GLY A 399 1.76 33.43 22.40
C GLY A 399 1.05 32.09 22.16
N GLU A 400 0.09 32.06 21.23
CA GLU A 400 -0.61 30.82 20.85
C GLU A 400 0.34 29.80 20.21
N GLN A 401 1.30 30.26 19.40
CA GLN A 401 2.35 29.40 18.82
C GLN A 401 3.24 28.79 19.90
N ILE A 402 3.71 29.57 20.87
CA ILE A 402 4.52 29.10 21.99
C ILE A 402 3.76 28.03 22.80
N GLU A 403 2.50 28.30 23.15
CA GLU A 403 1.67 27.33 23.86
C GLU A 403 1.41 26.07 23.02
N GLY A 404 1.20 26.22 21.71
CA GLY A 404 1.09 25.11 20.78
C GLY A 404 2.35 24.23 20.77
N MET A 405 3.54 24.84 20.72
CA MET A 405 4.82 24.12 20.80
C MET A 405 4.99 23.39 22.13
N LYS A 406 4.63 24.01 23.26
CA LYS A 406 4.67 23.38 24.60
C LYS A 406 3.73 22.17 24.68
N VAL A 407 2.52 22.31 24.17
CA VAL A 407 1.54 21.20 24.10
C VAL A 407 2.07 20.08 23.22
N GLN A 408 2.66 20.39 22.07
CA GLN A 408 3.25 19.41 21.17
C GLN A 408 4.41 18.65 21.83
N ILE A 409 5.34 19.35 22.49
CA ILE A 409 6.43 18.73 23.26
C ILE A 409 5.86 17.76 24.31
N LYS A 410 4.86 18.20 25.08
CA LYS A 410 4.21 17.37 26.11
C LYS A 410 3.59 16.10 25.52
N GLN A 411 2.89 16.22 24.39
CA GLN A 411 2.27 15.08 23.70
C GLN A 411 3.30 14.10 23.14
N LEU A 412 4.38 14.59 22.55
CA LEU A 412 5.46 13.75 22.03
C LEU A 412 6.20 13.03 23.16
N LYS A 413 6.53 13.73 24.26
CA LYS A 413 7.16 13.12 25.45
C LYS A 413 6.30 12.05 26.10
N ALA A 414 4.98 12.20 26.09
CA ALA A 414 4.07 11.18 26.62
C ALA A 414 4.20 9.83 25.88
N LYS A 415 4.65 9.84 24.62
CA LYS A 415 4.87 8.63 23.80
C LYS A 415 6.26 8.04 23.94
N GLU A 416 7.22 8.75 24.53
CA GLU A 416 8.64 8.36 24.54
C GLU A 416 8.90 7.04 25.28
N ASN A 417 8.13 6.77 26.33
CA ASN A 417 8.27 5.55 27.13
C ASN A 417 7.46 4.37 26.58
N LEU A 418 6.73 4.54 25.47
CA LEU A 418 6.05 3.43 24.84
C LEU A 418 7.07 2.45 24.27
N ILE A 419 6.79 1.17 24.51
CA ILE A 419 7.48 0.04 23.89
C ILE A 419 6.59 -0.52 22.80
N PHE A 420 7.19 -1.24 21.85
CA PHE A 420 6.43 -1.93 20.82
C PHE A 420 5.56 -3.00 21.49
N GLU A 421 4.23 -2.93 21.29
CA GLU A 421 3.25 -3.79 21.96
C GLU A 421 3.52 -5.29 21.77
N LYS A 422 4.06 -5.66 20.60
CA LYS A 422 4.34 -7.06 20.21
C LYS A 422 5.81 -7.43 20.33
N GLU A 423 6.58 -6.75 21.18
CA GLU A 423 8.01 -7.03 21.35
C GLU A 423 8.25 -8.45 21.90
N GLU A 424 7.43 -8.92 22.86
CA GLU A 424 7.52 -10.29 23.38
C GLU A 424 7.19 -11.33 22.30
N GLU A 425 6.14 -11.10 21.49
CA GLU A 425 5.77 -11.97 20.37
C GLU A 425 6.90 -12.05 19.33
N PHE A 426 7.53 -10.91 19.01
CA PHE A 426 8.67 -10.85 18.09
C PHE A 426 9.86 -11.67 18.62
N GLN A 427 10.19 -11.55 19.90
CA GLN A 427 11.27 -12.31 20.53
C GLN A 427 10.99 -13.81 20.55
N GLN A 428 9.76 -14.22 20.90
CA GLN A 428 9.36 -15.62 20.92
C GLN A 428 9.46 -16.25 19.52
N ILE A 429 8.91 -15.59 18.49
CA ILE A 429 8.95 -16.10 17.11
C ILE A 429 10.38 -16.20 16.58
N THR A 430 11.23 -15.22 16.92
CA THR A 430 12.66 -15.26 16.58
C THR A 430 13.35 -16.47 17.21
N HIS A 431 13.04 -16.76 18.48
CA HIS A 431 13.57 -17.92 19.19
C HIS A 431 13.08 -19.24 18.57
N ASP A 432 11.77 -19.37 18.33
CA ASP A 432 11.17 -20.58 17.75
C ASP A 432 11.76 -20.89 16.37
N LEU A 433 12.00 -19.87 15.54
CA LEU A 433 12.69 -20.02 14.26
C LEU A 433 14.12 -20.54 14.40
N SER A 434 14.87 -20.06 15.38
CA SER A 434 16.21 -20.56 15.66
C SER A 434 16.20 -22.06 16.03
N VAL A 435 15.21 -22.47 16.85
CA VAL A 435 15.04 -23.87 17.25
C VAL A 435 14.68 -24.74 16.05
N ILE A 436 13.74 -24.31 15.21
CA ILE A 436 13.33 -25.06 14.02
C ILE A 436 14.47 -25.15 12.99
N ASN A 437 15.22 -24.07 12.76
CA ASN A 437 16.39 -24.11 11.89
C ASN A 437 17.40 -25.15 12.36
N THR A 438 17.68 -25.19 13.67
CA THR A 438 18.56 -26.19 14.27
C THR A 438 18.01 -27.62 14.07
N ASN A 439 16.71 -27.83 14.25
CA ASN A 439 16.11 -29.16 14.06
C ASN A 439 16.13 -29.64 12.59
N ILE A 440 15.96 -28.71 11.64
CA ILE A 440 16.08 -28.99 10.20
C ILE A 440 17.52 -29.35 9.84
N GLU A 441 18.51 -28.60 10.35
CA GLU A 441 19.94 -28.88 10.12
C GLU A 441 20.38 -30.23 10.71
N LEU A 442 19.83 -30.60 11.87
CA LEU A 442 20.09 -31.88 12.53
C LEU A 442 19.32 -33.06 11.91
N GLY A 443 18.52 -32.83 10.85
CA GLY A 443 17.79 -33.89 10.14
C GLY A 443 16.76 -34.63 10.99
N LYS A 444 16.28 -34.04 12.08
CA LYS A 444 15.32 -34.67 12.98
C LYS A 444 13.94 -34.72 12.30
N THR A 445 13.45 -35.93 12.02
CA THR A 445 12.03 -36.16 11.71
C THR A 445 11.21 -36.17 13.00
N ALA A 446 9.90 -35.87 12.90
CA ALA A 446 8.99 -35.54 14.01
C ALA A 446 8.82 -36.62 15.10
N GLU A 447 9.49 -37.77 15.00
CA GLU A 447 9.39 -38.86 15.97
C GLU A 447 10.33 -38.74 17.18
N LYS A 448 11.25 -37.75 17.24
CA LYS A 448 12.26 -37.66 18.33
C LYS A 448 12.53 -36.26 18.90
N ALA A 449 11.49 -35.49 19.19
CA ALA A 449 11.66 -34.25 19.96
C ALA A 449 10.86 -34.32 21.26
N GLU A 450 11.46 -34.87 22.31
CA GLU A 450 11.05 -34.55 23.68
C GLU A 450 11.52 -33.12 23.99
N THR A 451 10.58 -32.28 24.41
CA THR A 451 10.83 -30.91 24.88
C THR A 451 11.48 -30.98 26.27
N PRO A 452 12.72 -30.50 26.47
CA PRO A 452 13.22 -30.28 27.82
C PRO A 452 12.63 -28.96 28.34
N MET A 453 11.74 -29.03 29.32
CA MET A 453 11.41 -27.86 30.15
C MET A 453 12.65 -27.48 30.97
N ILE A 454 13.06 -26.21 30.96
CA ILE A 454 14.07 -25.70 31.90
C ILE A 454 13.63 -24.35 32.48
N PRO A 455 13.87 -24.11 33.79
CA PRO A 455 13.10 -23.18 34.61
C PRO A 455 13.57 -21.74 34.48
N THR A 456 12.64 -20.83 34.80
CA THR A 456 12.84 -19.40 35.01
C THR A 456 13.98 -19.12 36.00
N SER A 457 15.20 -18.93 35.51
CA SER A 457 16.15 -17.98 36.11
C SER A 457 17.40 -17.77 35.24
N LYS A 458 17.78 -16.49 35.13
CA LYS A 458 18.99 -15.90 34.54
C LYS A 458 18.94 -15.53 33.05
N LEU A 459 18.32 -14.36 32.81
CA LEU A 459 18.57 -13.47 31.68
C LEU A 459 20.07 -13.12 31.56
N PRO A 460 20.67 -13.17 30.36
CA PRO A 460 21.78 -12.31 30.00
C PRO A 460 21.22 -10.99 29.43
N GLN A 461 21.58 -9.86 30.04
CA GLN A 461 21.41 -8.55 29.43
C GLN A 461 22.35 -8.44 28.21
N ILE A 462 21.78 -8.34 27.01
CA ILE A 462 22.56 -7.99 25.81
C ILE A 462 22.54 -6.46 25.69
N ASN A 463 23.73 -5.87 25.82
CA ASN A 463 23.97 -4.44 25.73
C ASN A 463 24.09 -4.05 24.24
N ILE A 464 23.20 -3.18 23.76
CA ILE A 464 23.11 -2.78 22.33
C ILE A 464 23.82 -1.44 22.10
N ASP A 465 25.11 -1.36 22.43
CA ASP A 465 25.91 -0.13 22.25
C ASP A 465 27.13 -0.30 21.32
N ASN A 466 27.30 -1.41 20.59
CA ASN A 466 28.50 -1.65 19.77
C ASN A 466 28.23 -1.91 18.27
N GLU A 467 27.40 -1.09 17.63
CA GLU A 467 27.39 -0.97 16.15
C GLU A 467 27.34 0.51 15.74
N LEU A 468 28.42 1.23 16.07
CA LEU A 468 28.73 2.55 15.53
C LEU A 468 30.25 2.74 15.55
N GLU A 469 30.99 1.84 14.89
CA GLU A 469 32.35 2.10 14.41
C GLU A 469 32.76 1.04 13.38
N MET A 470 33.34 1.50 12.27
CA MET A 470 33.74 0.78 11.03
C MET A 470 32.58 0.56 10.05
N GLU A 471 32.47 1.21 8.88
CA GLU A 471 33.45 1.80 7.94
C GLU A 471 32.99 3.16 7.36
#